data_AF-A0A2S5Z778-F1
#
_entry.id   AF-A0A2S5Z778-F1
#
_cell.length_a   1.000
_cell.length_b   1.000
_cell.length_c   1.000
_cell.angle_alpha   90.00
_cell.angle_beta   90.00
_cell.angle_gamma   90.00
#
_symmetry.space_group_name_H-M   'P 1'
#
loop_
_entity.id
_entity.type
_entity.pdbx_description
1 polymer ?
#
loop_
_entity_poly.entity_id
_entity_poly.type
_entity_poly.pdbx_seq_one_letter_code
_entity_poly.pdbx_strand_id
1 'polypeptide(L)'
;MKFLIVGMFVVVVGFLIWRAKKNIDPKEQACAREIGKLLKSNPNAEPQFIANVFEKHNIPRSRCKSIGRMVMPQLAKQGLEPDDARIAMERVRAAYSRVS
;
A
#
# COMPACT_ATOMS: atom_id res chain seq x y z
N MET A 1 -29.49 -11.60 28.93
CA MET A 1 -28.05 -11.94 28.83
C MET A 1 -27.63 -12.32 27.40
N LYS A 2 -28.24 -13.32 26.75
CA LYS A 2 -27.81 -13.83 25.43
C LYS A 2 -27.88 -12.79 24.29
N PHE A 3 -28.91 -11.94 24.26
CA PHE A 3 -29.07 -10.89 23.24
C PHE A 3 -28.09 -9.71 23.42
N LEU A 4 -27.67 -9.40 24.64
CA LEU A 4 -26.67 -8.36 24.93
C LEU A 4 -25.28 -8.77 24.43
N ILE A 5 -24.93 -10.05 24.58
CA ILE A 5 -23.65 -10.59 24.10
C ILE A 5 -23.59 -10.56 22.57
N VAL A 6 -24.68 -10.97 21.90
CA VAL A 6 -24.76 -10.93 20.43
C VAL A 6 -24.70 -9.48 19.93
N GLY A 7 -25.43 -8.56 20.55
CA GLY A 7 -25.39 -7.14 20.21
C GLY A 7 -23.99 -6.53 20.36
N MET A 8 -23.31 -6.83 21.47
CA MET A 8 -21.94 -6.36 21.71
C MET A 8 -20.95 -6.91 20.69
N PHE A 9 -21.10 -8.18 20.29
CA PHE A 9 -20.24 -8.79 19.28
C PHE A 9 -20.37 -8.11 17.91
N VAL A 10 -21.60 -7.79 17.48
CA VAL A 10 -21.85 -7.10 16.21
C VAL A 10 -21.23 -5.69 16.22
N VAL A 11 -21.33 -4.97 17.34
CA VAL A 11 -20.73 -3.64 17.50
C VAL A 11 -19.20 -3.70 17.46
N VAL A 12 -18.58 -4.67 18.15
CA VAL A 12 -17.11 -4.83 18.12
C VAL A 12 -16.61 -5.19 16.73
N VAL A 13 -17.29 -6.11 16.02
CA VAL A 13 -16.92 -6.49 14.66
C VAL A 13 -17.09 -5.30 13.70
N GLY A 14 -18.20 -4.57 13.78
CA GLY A 14 -18.43 -3.36 12.99
C GLY A 14 -17.37 -2.29 13.26
N PHE A 15 -17.00 -2.08 14.53
CA PHE A 15 -15.96 -1.14 14.93
C PHE A 15 -14.57 -1.56 14.43
N LEU A 16 -14.23 -2.85 14.48
CA LEU A 16 -12.96 -3.37 13.96
C LEU A 16 -12.86 -3.20 12.44
N ILE A 17 -13.95 -3.46 11.70
CA ILE A 17 -14.01 -3.24 10.24
C ILE A 17 -13.88 -1.75 9.92
N TRP A 18 -14.59 -0.88 10.65
CA TRP A 18 -14.48 0.57 10.48
C TRP A 18 -13.08 1.10 10.81
N ARG A 19 -12.48 0.63 11.91
CA ARG A 19 -11.12 0.97 12.32
C ARG A 19 -10.09 0.48 11.30
N ALA A 20 -10.24 -0.73 10.76
CA ALA A 20 -9.39 -1.26 9.71
C ALA A 20 -9.46 -0.44 8.41
N LYS A 21 -10.62 0.14 8.09
CA LYS A 21 -10.81 1.01 6.91
C LYS A 21 -10.25 2.42 7.12
N LYS A 22 -10.22 2.92 8.37
CA LYS A 22 -9.69 4.25 8.74
C LYS A 22 -8.19 4.23 9.07
N ASN A 23 -7.64 3.09 9.49
CA ASN A 23 -6.21 2.86 9.71
C ASN A 23 -5.49 2.53 8.39
N ILE A 24 -5.50 3.46 7.43
CA ILE A 24 -4.35 3.52 6.53
C ILE A 24 -3.20 4.04 7.38
N ASP A 25 -2.26 3.16 7.69
CA ASP A 25 -1.13 3.48 8.57
C ASP A 25 -0.36 4.66 7.94
N PRO A 26 -0.01 5.73 8.68
CA PRO A 26 0.79 6.82 8.13
C PRO A 26 2.11 6.32 7.52
N LYS A 27 2.63 5.18 8.00
CA LYS A 27 3.79 4.49 7.40
C LYS A 27 3.52 3.96 5.99
N GLU A 28 2.32 3.42 5.74
CA GLU A 28 1.94 2.93 4.41
C GLU A 28 1.79 4.06 3.39
N GLN A 29 1.22 5.18 3.83
CA GLN A 29 1.17 6.39 3.00
C GLN A 29 2.56 6.95 2.72
N ALA A 30 3.44 6.98 3.72
CA ALA A 30 4.83 7.42 3.56
C ALA A 30 5.59 6.52 2.58
N CYS A 31 5.45 5.20 2.73
CA CYS A 31 6.01 4.19 1.83
C CYS A 31 5.51 4.39 0.39
N ALA A 32 4.19 4.50 0.19
CA ALA A 32 3.62 4.79 -1.12
C ALA A 32 4.24 6.07 -1.73
N ARG A 33 4.37 7.14 -0.92
CA ARG A 33 4.91 8.44 -1.35
C ARG A 33 6.37 8.37 -1.75
N GLU A 34 7.18 7.60 -1.03
CA GLU A 34 8.58 7.37 -1.37
C GLU A 34 8.70 6.56 -2.67
N ILE A 35 7.90 5.50 -2.84
CA ILE A 35 7.85 4.71 -4.07
C ILE A 35 7.40 5.57 -5.25
N GLY A 36 6.34 6.38 -5.08
CA GLY A 36 5.85 7.27 -6.12
C GLY A 36 6.91 8.29 -6.57
N LYS A 37 7.65 8.89 -5.62
CA LYS A 37 8.78 9.77 -5.94
C LYS A 37 9.91 9.06 -6.67
N LEU A 38 10.25 7.85 -6.23
CA LEU A 38 11.30 7.03 -6.84
C LEU A 38 10.96 6.69 -8.30
N LEU A 39 9.70 6.31 -8.55
CA LEU A 39 9.20 5.99 -9.89
C LEU A 39 9.04 7.21 -10.79
N LYS A 40 8.81 8.40 -10.22
CA LYS A 40 8.83 9.64 -11.01
C LYS A 40 10.22 9.92 -11.57
N SER A 41 11.26 9.78 -10.75
CA SER A 41 12.63 10.00 -11.18
C SER A 41 13.17 8.84 -12.02
N ASN A 42 12.67 7.62 -11.79
CA ASN A 42 13.07 6.43 -12.53
C ASN A 42 11.85 5.49 -12.72
N PRO A 43 11.08 5.65 -13.81
CA PRO A 43 9.90 4.82 -14.10
C PRO A 43 10.23 3.34 -14.25
N ASN A 44 11.46 3.06 -14.69
CA ASN A 44 12.00 1.72 -14.89
C ASN A 44 12.84 1.22 -13.71
N ALA A 45 12.64 1.78 -12.51
CA ALA A 45 13.38 1.37 -11.33
C ALA A 45 13.30 -0.15 -11.10
N GLU A 46 14.42 -0.71 -10.65
CA GLU A 46 14.49 -2.15 -10.42
C GLU A 46 13.54 -2.55 -9.28
N PRO A 47 12.80 -3.67 -9.40
CA PRO A 47 11.90 -4.15 -8.36
C PRO A 47 12.59 -4.34 -7.01
N GLN A 48 13.90 -4.57 -6.99
CA GLN A 48 14.71 -4.66 -5.78
C GLN A 48 14.73 -3.34 -4.98
N PHE A 49 14.88 -2.19 -5.65
CA PHE A 49 14.87 -0.89 -4.97
C PHE A 49 13.51 -0.59 -4.34
N ILE A 50 12.43 -0.98 -5.02
CA ILE A 50 11.07 -0.84 -4.50
C ILE A 50 10.85 -1.77 -3.30
N ALA A 51 11.37 -3.01 -3.36
CA ALA A 51 11.35 -3.95 -2.24
C ALA A 51 12.10 -3.39 -1.01
N ASN A 52 13.29 -2.80 -1.23
CA ASN A 52 14.04 -2.16 -0.16
C ASN A 52 13.27 -1.01 0.49
N VAL A 53 12.46 -0.26 -0.26
CA VAL A 53 11.59 0.78 0.31
C VAL A 53 10.47 0.16 1.16
N PHE A 54 9.88 -0.96 0.73
CA PHE A 54 8.92 -1.69 1.56
C PHE A 54 9.55 -2.17 2.87
N GLU A 55 10.76 -2.74 2.81
CA GLU A 55 11.48 -3.23 3.99
C GLU A 55 11.92 -2.08 4.93
N LYS A 56 12.39 -0.96 4.38
CA LYS A 56 12.74 0.25 5.14
C LYS A 56 11.58 0.76 5.99
N HIS A 57 10.35 0.65 5.47
CA HIS A 57 9.13 1.04 6.19
C HIS A 57 8.53 -0.09 7.04
N ASN A 58 9.21 -1.23 7.15
CA ASN A 58 8.74 -2.44 7.83
C ASN A 58 7.35 -2.88 7.34
N ILE A 59 7.13 -2.82 6.03
CA ILE A 59 5.86 -3.22 5.42
C ILE A 59 5.88 -4.73 5.18
N PRO A 60 4.95 -5.49 5.80
CA PRO A 60 4.83 -6.90 5.51
C PRO A 60 4.24 -7.12 4.12
N ARG A 61 4.63 -8.21 3.47
CA ARG A 61 4.14 -8.60 2.13
C ARG A 61 2.62 -8.57 1.98
N SER A 62 1.87 -8.90 3.03
CA SER A 62 0.40 -8.85 3.04
C SER A 62 -0.16 -7.44 2.78
N ARG A 63 0.59 -6.38 3.11
CA ARG A 63 0.19 -4.98 2.95
C ARG A 63 0.76 -4.34 1.68
N CYS A 64 1.77 -4.93 1.03
CA CYS A 64 2.33 -4.41 -0.23
C CYS A 64 1.27 -4.18 -1.32
N LYS A 65 0.28 -5.07 -1.44
CA LYS A 65 -0.84 -4.90 -2.39
C LYS A 65 -1.71 -3.68 -2.06
N SER A 66 -1.90 -3.38 -0.78
CA SER A 66 -2.61 -2.18 -0.31
C SER A 66 -1.83 -0.92 -0.70
N ILE A 67 -0.53 -0.92 -0.44
CA ILE A 67 0.36 0.22 -0.76
C ILE A 67 0.46 0.45 -2.26
N GLY A 68 0.57 -0.60 -3.08
CA GLY A 68 0.61 -0.43 -4.54
C GLY A 68 -0.62 0.28 -5.10
N ARG A 69 -1.81 0.03 -4.53
CA ARG A 69 -3.03 0.78 -4.89
C ARG A 69 -2.94 2.26 -4.49
N MET A 70 -2.15 2.59 -3.48
CA MET A 70 -1.87 3.98 -3.07
C MET A 70 -0.78 4.64 -3.90
N VAL A 71 0.13 3.87 -4.50
CA VAL A 71 1.19 4.39 -5.40
C VAL A 71 0.58 4.89 -6.71
N MET A 72 -0.35 4.14 -7.31
CA MET A 72 -0.98 4.51 -8.59
C MET A 72 -1.56 5.94 -8.64
N PRO A 73 -2.41 6.38 -7.69
CA PRO A 73 -2.90 7.76 -7.67
C PRO A 73 -1.79 8.78 -7.38
N GLN A 74 -0.68 8.38 -6.76
CA GLN A 74 0.46 9.28 -6.56
C GLN A 74 1.31 9.46 -7.81
N LEU A 75 1.46 8.43 -8.65
CA LEU A 75 2.09 8.54 -9.97
C LEU A 75 1.29 9.50 -10.86
N ALA A 76 -0.04 9.33 -10.87
CA ALA A 76 -0.94 10.23 -11.59
C ALA A 76 -0.84 11.69 -11.07
N LYS A 77 -0.84 11.89 -9.75
CA LYS A 77 -0.63 13.23 -9.13
C LYS A 77 0.73 13.84 -9.49
N GLN A 78 1.72 13.02 -9.79
CA GLN A 78 3.07 13.47 -10.12
C GLN A 78 3.26 13.76 -11.61
N GLY A 79 2.21 13.57 -12.42
CA GLY A 79 2.21 13.85 -13.86
C GLY A 79 2.87 12.77 -14.69
N LEU A 80 3.01 11.54 -14.16
CA LEU A 80 3.54 10.42 -14.93
C LEU A 80 2.54 10.00 -16.01
N GLU A 81 3.02 9.75 -17.22
CA GLU A 81 2.17 9.27 -18.30
C GLU A 81 1.55 7.90 -17.94
N PRO A 82 0.35 7.59 -18.46
CA PRO A 82 -0.34 6.34 -18.14
C PRO A 82 0.47 5.09 -18.49
N ASP A 83 1.23 5.12 -19.59
CA ASP A 83 2.08 4.01 -20.02
C ASP A 83 3.28 3.81 -19.10
N ASP A 84 3.97 4.88 -18.74
CA ASP A 84 5.06 4.84 -17.76
C ASP A 84 4.56 4.40 -16.38
N ALA A 85 3.38 4.87 -15.97
CA ALA A 85 2.73 4.46 -14.74
C ALA A 85 2.40 2.95 -14.75
N ARG A 86 2.01 2.40 -15.90
CA ARG A 86 1.76 0.97 -16.08
C ARG A 86 3.05 0.16 -15.92
N ILE A 87 4.13 0.58 -16.58
CA ILE A 87 5.45 -0.07 -16.46
C ILE A 87 5.95 -0.02 -15.01
N ALA A 88 5.86 1.16 -14.39
CA ALA A 88 6.20 1.37 -12.99
C ALA A 88 5.38 0.44 -12.05
N MET A 89 4.08 0.27 -12.31
CA MET A 89 3.21 -0.62 -11.54
C MET A 89 3.55 -2.11 -11.71
N GLU A 90 3.98 -2.53 -12.90
CA GLU A 90 4.49 -3.90 -13.12
C GLU A 90 5.73 -4.17 -12.26
N ARG A 91 6.64 -3.18 -12.16
CA ARG A 91 7.82 -3.25 -11.29
C ARG A 91 7.45 -3.28 -9.81
N VAL A 92 6.51 -2.45 -9.38
CA VAL A 92 5.98 -2.47 -8.00
C VAL A 92 5.39 -3.84 -7.68
N ARG A 93 4.66 -4.45 -8.62
CA ARG A 93 4.07 -5.79 -8.43
C ARG A 93 5.13 -6.89 -8.37
N ALA A 94 6.18 -6.80 -9.18
CA ALA A 94 7.33 -7.71 -9.10
C ALA A 94 8.10 -7.57 -7.78
N ALA A 95 8.10 -6.37 -7.18
CA ALA A 95 8.73 -6.15 -5.88
C ALA A 95 8.02 -6.90 -4.74
N TYR A 96 6.71 -7.16 -4.85
CA TYR A 96 5.96 -7.88 -3.81
C TYR A 96 6.50 -9.28 -3.54
N SER A 97 7.04 -9.94 -4.57
CA SER A 97 7.65 -11.25 -4.43
C SER A 97 9.02 -11.23 -3.75
N ARG A 98 9.65 -10.05 -3.67
CA ARG A 98 11.00 -9.85 -3.12
C ARG A 98 11.03 -9.29 -1.71
N VAL A 99 9.88 -8.85 -1.18
CA VAL A 99 9.74 -8.47 0.23
C VAL A 99 9.66 -9.74 1.07
N SER A 100 10.56 -9.83 2.06
CA SER A 100 10.67 -10.93 3.01
C SER A 100 9.55 -10.98 4.05
#